data_AF-A0A6P0TWJ8-F1
#
_entry.id   AF-A0A6P0TWJ8-F1
#
_cell.length_a   1.000
_cell.length_b   1.000
_cell.length_c   1.000
_cell.angle_alpha   90.00
_cell.angle_beta   90.00
_cell.angle_gamma   90.00
#
_symmetry.space_group_name_H-M   'P 1'
#
loop_
_entity.id
_entity.type
_entity.pdbx_description
1 polymer ?
#
loop_
_entity_poly.entity_id
_entity_poly.type
_entity_poly.pdbx_seq_one_letter_code
_entity_poly.pdbx_strand_id
1 'polypeptide(L)'
;MNVDGDILLDRGTFQGNIHLVSARVDDTLSIVKIKQEKVTFPLYLRLLYPFIKNIKKNPITSLLQKEYQTIESHYMKIDLQFARIGRLRDDEQSWPEKNNLNLDGFIYQKLGTDDNIKVLKDAKTRLKWLRLQPEFFPQTYEQLAEVLKKEGDPDAATEILIHKERDIRPKLNRLSKFWNRFLDITIAYGYKPTKALVWSSIFISIGWNLFALGYDNCSNSISNNKCLFSPASEISPYT
;
A
#
# COMPACT_ATOMS: atom_id res chain seq x y z
N MET A 1 -7.96 5.17 29.72
CA MET A 1 -8.45 3.95 30.40
C MET A 1 -7.30 2.97 30.48
N ASN A 2 -7.07 2.34 31.63
CA ASN A 2 -6.08 1.26 31.75
C ASN A 2 -6.82 -0.04 32.07
N VAL A 3 -6.57 -1.10 31.30
CA VAL A 3 -7.20 -2.40 31.45
C VAL A 3 -6.09 -3.44 31.59
N ASP A 4 -6.03 -4.06 32.76
CA ASP A 4 -5.01 -5.05 33.15
C ASP A 4 -5.32 -6.46 32.58
N GLY A 5 -6.18 -6.54 31.57
CA GLY A 5 -6.70 -7.79 31.03
C GLY A 5 -7.28 -7.62 29.63
N ASP A 6 -8.09 -8.59 29.22
CA ASP A 6 -8.61 -8.63 27.84
C ASP A 6 -9.83 -7.73 27.64
N ILE A 7 -9.90 -7.12 26.45
CA ILE A 7 -11.12 -6.55 25.90
C ILE A 7 -11.58 -7.46 24.76
N LEU A 8 -12.68 -8.19 24.97
CA LEU A 8 -13.22 -9.13 24.00
C LEU A 8 -14.52 -8.58 23.39
N LEU A 9 -14.44 -8.16 22.14
CA LEU A 9 -15.58 -7.77 21.30
C LEU A 9 -15.83 -8.87 20.28
N ASP A 10 -16.31 -10.00 20.79
CA ASP A 10 -16.49 -11.23 19.99
C ASP A 10 -17.98 -11.50 19.72
N ARG A 11 -18.31 -11.83 18.46
CA ARG A 11 -19.60 -12.41 18.03
C ARG A 11 -20.83 -11.58 18.46
N GLY A 12 -20.91 -10.35 17.98
CA GLY A 12 -22.07 -9.47 18.23
C GLY A 12 -22.43 -8.59 17.03
N THR A 13 -23.64 -8.02 17.08
CA THR A 13 -24.01 -6.85 16.28
C THR A 13 -23.74 -5.62 17.13
N PHE A 14 -22.86 -4.75 16.65
CA PHE A 14 -22.51 -3.55 17.39
C PHE A 14 -23.10 -2.33 16.68
N GLN A 15 -23.91 -1.57 17.42
CA GLN A 15 -24.50 -0.31 16.99
C GLN A 15 -23.75 0.82 17.71
N GLY A 16 -23.18 1.76 16.95
CA GLY A 16 -22.52 2.95 17.48
C GLY A 16 -20.99 2.92 17.42
N ASN A 17 -20.36 3.77 18.24
CA ASN A 17 -18.94 4.08 18.14
C ASN A 17 -18.12 3.40 19.25
N ILE A 18 -16.94 2.88 18.89
CA ILE A 18 -15.94 2.35 19.82
C ILE A 18 -14.84 3.41 19.95
N HIS A 19 -14.71 4.01 21.13
CA HIS A 19 -13.65 4.96 21.43
C HIS A 19 -12.71 4.37 22.49
N LEU A 20 -11.52 3.96 22.07
CA LEU A 20 -10.44 3.48 22.93
C LEU A 20 -9.25 4.45 22.90
N VAL A 21 -9.54 5.75 22.81
CA VAL A 21 -8.52 6.80 22.72
C VAL A 21 -7.62 6.78 23.96
N SER A 22 -6.31 6.67 23.74
CA SER A 22 -5.29 6.53 24.78
C SER A 22 -5.54 5.37 25.75
N ALA A 23 -6.31 4.36 25.34
CA ALA A 23 -6.51 3.17 26.14
C ALA A 23 -5.22 2.36 26.21
N ARG A 24 -4.97 1.74 27.35
CA ARG A 24 -3.89 0.77 27.55
C ARG A 24 -4.53 -0.57 27.90
N VAL A 25 -4.22 -1.58 27.11
CA VAL A 25 -4.71 -2.95 27.25
C VAL A 25 -3.48 -3.85 27.24
N ASP A 26 -3.10 -4.37 28.40
CA ASP A 26 -1.81 -5.05 28.53
C ASP A 26 -1.79 -6.43 27.86
N ASP A 27 -2.93 -7.12 27.82
CA ASP A 27 -3.08 -8.42 27.16
C ASP A 27 -3.70 -8.29 25.76
N THR A 28 -4.97 -8.68 25.56
CA THR A 28 -5.55 -8.83 24.22
C THR A 28 -6.74 -7.91 23.99
N LEU A 29 -6.75 -7.22 22.84
CA LEU A 29 -7.97 -6.67 22.24
C LEU A 29 -8.43 -7.62 21.12
N SER A 30 -9.57 -8.25 21.32
CA SER A 30 -10.23 -9.10 20.32
C SER A 30 -11.39 -8.36 19.69
N ILE A 31 -11.36 -8.24 18.36
CA ILE A 31 -12.40 -7.64 17.52
C ILE A 31 -12.74 -8.66 16.43
N VAL A 32 -13.54 -9.66 16.76
CA VAL A 32 -13.76 -10.84 15.91
C VAL A 32 -15.24 -11.13 15.74
N LYS A 33 -15.65 -11.45 14.51
CA LYS A 33 -17.03 -11.78 14.10
C LYS A 33 -18.03 -10.69 14.49
N ILE A 34 -17.63 -9.43 14.39
CA ILE A 34 -18.53 -8.30 14.58
C ILE A 34 -19.31 -8.06 13.28
N LYS A 35 -20.64 -8.12 13.36
CA LYS A 35 -21.52 -7.83 12.23
C LYS A 35 -21.93 -6.36 12.27
N GLN A 36 -21.63 -5.63 11.20
CA GLN A 36 -22.18 -4.30 10.97
C GLN A 36 -23.61 -4.41 10.45
N GLU A 37 -24.51 -3.63 11.05
CA GLU A 37 -25.86 -3.50 10.53
C GLU A 37 -25.84 -2.57 9.32
N LYS A 38 -26.22 -3.09 8.15
CA LYS A 38 -26.25 -2.31 6.91
C LYS A 38 -27.40 -1.30 6.97
N VAL A 39 -27.05 -0.03 7.11
CA VAL A 39 -28.03 1.04 7.04
C VAL A 39 -28.38 1.28 5.57
N THR A 40 -29.64 1.07 5.21
CA THR A 40 -30.11 1.28 3.84
C THR A 40 -30.41 2.76 3.66
N PHE A 41 -29.55 3.49 2.93
CA PHE A 41 -29.85 4.87 2.57
C PHE A 41 -31.09 4.92 1.66
N PRO A 42 -32.10 5.75 1.98
CA PRO A 42 -33.17 6.02 1.04
C PRO A 42 -32.63 6.60 -0.27
N LEU A 43 -33.15 6.15 -1.41
CA LEU A 43 -32.67 6.55 -2.75
C LEU A 43 -32.64 8.07 -2.91
N TYR A 44 -33.65 8.77 -2.37
CA TYR A 44 -33.75 10.23 -2.45
C TYR A 44 -32.58 10.95 -1.78
N LEU A 45 -32.11 10.47 -0.61
CA LEU A 45 -30.96 11.05 0.09
C LEU A 45 -29.68 10.90 -0.74
N ARG A 46 -29.48 9.72 -1.33
CA ARG A 46 -28.30 9.45 -2.18
C ARG A 46 -28.28 10.32 -3.43
N LEU A 47 -29.44 10.55 -4.05
CA LEU A 47 -29.57 11.38 -5.24
C LEU A 47 -29.49 12.89 -4.94
N LEU A 48 -30.09 13.34 -3.84
CA LEU A 48 -30.21 14.77 -3.52
C LEU A 48 -28.99 15.34 -2.79
N TYR A 49 -28.33 14.55 -1.93
CA TYR A 49 -27.20 15.00 -1.11
C TYR A 49 -26.11 15.83 -1.85
N PRO A 50 -25.57 15.40 -3.01
CA PRO A 50 -24.52 16.16 -3.70
C PRO A 50 -24.99 17.55 -4.18
N PHE A 51 -26.27 17.72 -4.47
CA PHE A 51 -26.85 18.99 -4.92
C PHE A 51 -27.10 19.95 -3.75
N ILE A 52 -27.46 19.42 -2.58
CA ILE A 52 -27.90 20.22 -1.44
C ILE A 52 -26.79 20.53 -0.44
N LYS A 53 -25.70 19.74 -0.38
CA LYS A 53 -24.66 19.87 0.66
C LYS A 53 -23.99 21.25 0.71
N ASN A 54 -23.98 21.97 -0.42
CA ASN A 54 -23.32 23.27 -0.57
C ASN A 54 -24.32 24.45 -0.53
N ILE A 55 -25.61 24.20 -0.34
CA ILE A 55 -26.63 25.27 -0.29
C ILE A 55 -26.54 25.96 1.08
N LYS A 56 -26.46 27.30 1.08
CA LYS A 56 -26.47 28.11 2.32
C LYS A 56 -27.74 27.81 3.12
N LYS A 57 -27.59 27.70 4.45
CA LYS A 57 -28.62 27.30 5.43
C LYS A 57 -30.04 27.72 5.01
N ASN A 58 -30.81 26.75 4.52
CA ASN A 58 -32.26 26.84 4.36
C ASN A 58 -32.92 25.77 5.26
N PRO A 59 -34.23 25.86 5.56
CA PRO A 59 -34.88 24.90 6.44
C PRO A 59 -34.79 23.44 5.94
N ILE A 60 -34.81 23.21 4.63
CA ILE A 60 -34.71 21.87 4.02
C ILE A 60 -33.32 21.24 4.23
N THR A 61 -32.25 22.03 4.11
CA THR A 61 -30.87 21.58 4.34
C THR A 61 -30.67 21.14 5.78
N SER A 62 -31.36 21.76 6.76
CA SER A 62 -31.26 21.36 8.16
C SER A 62 -31.92 19.99 8.44
N LEU A 63 -33.04 19.69 7.77
CA LEU A 63 -33.74 18.41 7.89
C LEU A 63 -32.91 17.28 7.26
N LEU A 64 -32.39 17.51 6.05
CA LEU A 64 -31.57 16.53 5.33
C LEU A 64 -30.21 16.34 6.01
N GLN A 65 -29.62 17.39 6.58
CA GLN A 65 -28.42 17.28 7.42
C GLN A 65 -28.69 16.44 8.67
N LYS A 66 -29.84 16.64 9.34
CA LYS A 66 -30.23 15.86 10.52
C LYS A 66 -30.42 14.39 10.18
N GLU A 67 -31.12 14.10 9.08
CA GLU A 67 -31.36 12.73 8.61
C GLU A 67 -30.06 12.05 8.16
N TYR A 68 -29.19 12.77 7.45
CA TYR A 68 -27.86 12.29 7.08
C TYR A 68 -26.98 12.01 8.30
N GLN A 69 -26.93 12.91 9.28
CA GLN A 69 -26.17 12.71 10.52
C GLN A 69 -26.71 11.54 11.35
N THR A 70 -28.03 11.33 11.34
CA THR A 70 -28.67 10.18 11.99
C THR A 70 -28.29 8.87 11.30
N ILE A 71 -28.10 8.87 9.97
CA ILE A 71 -27.64 7.70 9.23
C ILE A 71 -26.12 7.51 9.41
N GLU A 72 -25.34 8.59 9.40
CA GLU A 72 -23.89 8.55 9.63
C GLU A 72 -23.56 8.00 11.03
N SER A 73 -24.39 8.33 12.04
CA SER A 73 -24.25 7.80 13.40
C SER A 73 -24.61 6.32 13.54
N HIS A 74 -25.26 5.71 12.54
CA HIS A 74 -25.52 4.27 12.54
C HIS A 74 -24.32 3.46 11.99
N TYR A 75 -23.35 4.10 11.34
CA TYR A 75 -22.12 3.41 10.99
C TYR A 75 -21.26 3.22 12.22
N MET A 76 -20.72 2.01 12.37
CA MET A 76 -19.69 1.75 13.34
C MET A 76 -18.50 2.65 13.04
N LYS A 77 -18.09 3.46 14.01
CA LYS A 77 -16.81 4.18 13.99
C LYS A 77 -15.91 3.61 15.08
N ILE A 78 -14.67 3.31 14.74
CA ILE A 78 -13.67 2.83 15.69
C ILE A 78 -12.54 3.84 15.76
N ASP A 79 -12.29 4.35 16.97
CA ASP A 79 -11.22 5.29 17.27
C ASP A 79 -10.24 4.65 18.28
N LEU A 80 -9.05 4.30 17.79
CA LEU A 80 -7.95 3.71 18.55
C LEU A 80 -6.80 4.69 18.72
N GLN A 81 -7.05 6.00 18.61
CA GLN A 81 -5.99 6.99 18.63
C GLN A 81 -5.15 6.90 19.92
N PHE A 82 -3.83 6.83 19.79
CA PHE A 82 -2.87 6.67 20.90
C PHE A 82 -3.10 5.43 21.80
N ALA A 83 -3.93 4.47 21.37
CA ALA A 83 -4.16 3.26 22.14
C ALA A 83 -2.92 2.35 22.09
N ARG A 84 -2.66 1.65 23.19
CA ARG A 84 -1.54 0.71 23.33
C ARG A 84 -2.06 -0.65 23.76
N ILE A 85 -1.74 -1.66 22.98
CA ILE A 85 -2.32 -3.00 23.16
C ILE A 85 -1.22 -4.05 23.12
N GLY A 86 -1.30 -5.08 23.97
CA GLY A 86 -0.40 -6.23 23.87
C GLY A 86 -0.61 -6.98 22.55
N ARG A 87 -1.78 -7.60 22.39
CA ARG A 87 -2.14 -8.44 21.25
C ARG A 87 -3.43 -7.92 20.58
N LEU A 88 -3.37 -7.68 19.28
CA LEU A 88 -4.54 -7.34 18.46
C LEU A 88 -5.06 -8.59 17.75
N ARG A 89 -6.22 -9.10 18.13
CA ARG A 89 -6.90 -10.21 17.45
C ARG A 89 -8.07 -9.66 16.65
N ASP A 90 -8.08 -9.87 15.33
CA ASP A 90 -9.06 -9.24 14.45
C ASP A 90 -9.42 -10.09 13.22
N ASP A 91 -10.49 -9.70 12.54
CA ASP A 91 -10.83 -10.18 11.19
C ASP A 91 -11.27 -9.06 10.23
N GLU A 92 -11.21 -9.33 8.91
CA GLU A 92 -11.48 -8.32 7.88
C GLU A 92 -12.93 -7.80 7.94
N GLN A 93 -13.87 -8.61 8.46
CA GLN A 93 -15.29 -8.27 8.50
C GLN A 93 -15.66 -7.40 9.71
N SER A 94 -14.84 -7.44 10.76
CA SER A 94 -15.12 -6.76 12.02
C SER A 94 -14.66 -5.30 12.02
N TRP A 95 -13.88 -4.88 11.03
CA TRP A 95 -13.45 -3.49 10.86
C TRP A 95 -14.52 -2.63 10.17
N PRO A 96 -14.68 -1.36 10.57
CA PRO A 96 -15.72 -0.48 10.04
C PRO A 96 -15.49 -0.14 8.56
N GLU A 97 -16.50 0.45 7.93
CA GLU A 97 -16.36 0.97 6.56
C GLU A 97 -15.27 2.04 6.44
N LYS A 98 -14.85 2.30 5.20
CA LYS A 98 -13.80 3.28 4.90
C LYS A 98 -14.13 4.66 5.49
N ASN A 99 -13.11 5.35 6.01
CA ASN A 99 -13.14 6.64 6.70
C ASN A 99 -13.71 6.60 8.14
N ASN A 100 -14.13 5.44 8.64
CA ASN A 100 -14.67 5.28 9.99
C ASN A 100 -13.68 4.61 10.97
N LEU A 101 -12.38 4.58 10.62
CA LEU A 101 -11.32 3.98 11.42
C LEU A 101 -10.21 4.99 11.70
N ASN A 102 -9.93 5.28 12.97
CA ASN A 102 -8.77 6.09 13.37
C ASN A 102 -7.74 5.21 14.11
N LEU A 103 -6.51 5.17 13.58
CA LEU A 103 -5.38 4.43 14.15
C LEU A 103 -4.18 5.35 14.44
N ASP A 104 -4.36 6.67 14.44
CA ASP A 104 -3.25 7.60 14.66
C ASP A 104 -2.59 7.37 16.03
N GLY A 105 -1.29 7.10 16.04
CA GLY A 105 -0.54 6.76 17.26
C GLY A 105 -0.92 5.41 17.90
N PHE A 106 -1.68 4.58 17.21
CA PHE A 106 -2.04 3.23 17.66
C PHE A 106 -0.80 2.32 17.66
N ILE A 107 -0.58 1.61 18.76
CA ILE A 107 0.57 0.71 18.96
C ILE A 107 0.05 -0.64 19.48
N TYR A 108 0.55 -1.72 18.88
CA TYR A 108 0.27 -3.09 19.30
C TYR A 108 1.53 -3.95 19.21
N GLN A 109 1.72 -4.88 20.15
CA GLN A 109 2.97 -5.67 20.19
C GLN A 109 2.92 -6.90 19.29
N LYS A 110 1.76 -7.54 19.16
CA LYS A 110 1.55 -8.76 18.37
C LYS A 110 0.20 -8.77 17.68
N LEU A 111 0.12 -9.49 16.57
CA LEU A 111 -1.11 -9.86 15.89
C LEU A 111 -1.56 -11.25 16.39
N GLY A 112 -2.78 -11.29 16.92
CA GLY A 112 -3.43 -12.52 17.36
C GLY A 112 -3.61 -13.46 16.18
N THR A 113 -3.02 -14.65 16.27
CA THR A 113 -3.23 -15.72 15.30
C THR A 113 -4.20 -16.69 15.93
N ASP A 114 -5.44 -16.72 15.46
CA ASP A 114 -6.26 -17.91 15.61
C ASP A 114 -5.86 -18.83 14.45
N ASP A 115 -5.63 -20.11 14.68
CA ASP A 115 -5.01 -21.04 13.71
C ASP A 115 -5.78 -21.14 12.37
N ASN A 116 -7.02 -20.64 12.34
CA ASN A 116 -7.87 -20.55 11.16
C ASN A 116 -7.72 -19.25 10.35
N ILE A 117 -6.88 -18.31 10.78
CA ILE A 117 -6.85 -16.92 10.28
C ILE A 117 -5.45 -16.55 9.75
N LYS A 118 -4.86 -17.42 8.93
CA LYS A 118 -3.57 -17.13 8.26
C LYS A 118 -3.69 -15.95 7.27
N VAL A 119 -4.88 -15.73 6.71
CA VAL A 119 -5.18 -14.70 5.69
C VAL A 119 -5.01 -13.27 6.22
N LEU A 120 -5.16 -13.05 7.53
CA LEU A 120 -5.01 -11.72 8.13
C LEU A 120 -3.56 -11.35 8.48
N LYS A 121 -2.58 -12.25 8.28
CA LYS A 121 -1.15 -11.87 8.33
C LYS A 121 -0.62 -11.40 6.98
N ASP A 122 -1.36 -11.64 5.90
CA ASP A 122 -0.96 -11.22 4.56
C ASP A 122 -0.83 -9.68 4.46
N ALA A 123 0.28 -9.23 3.87
CA ALA A 123 0.58 -7.82 3.68
C ALA A 123 -0.55 -7.11 2.92
N LYS A 124 -1.12 -7.76 1.91
CA LYS A 124 -2.20 -7.18 1.09
C LYS A 124 -3.47 -6.93 1.90
N THR A 125 -3.87 -7.88 2.75
CA THR A 125 -5.04 -7.73 3.63
C THR A 125 -4.81 -6.60 4.62
N ARG A 126 -3.63 -6.53 5.24
CA ARG A 126 -3.29 -5.48 6.19
C ARG A 126 -3.17 -4.10 5.55
N LEU A 127 -2.69 -4.00 4.30
CA LEU A 127 -2.72 -2.75 3.53
C LEU A 127 -4.14 -2.26 3.26
N LYS A 128 -5.09 -3.16 2.97
CA LYS A 128 -6.51 -2.77 2.83
C LYS A 128 -7.04 -2.21 4.15
N TRP A 129 -6.72 -2.85 5.27
CA TRP A 129 -7.10 -2.39 6.59
C TRP A 129 -6.55 -1.00 6.91
N LEU A 130 -5.25 -0.74 6.68
CA LEU A 130 -4.65 0.59 6.85
C LEU A 130 -5.32 1.66 5.96
N ARG A 131 -5.81 1.26 4.78
CA ARG A 131 -6.51 2.16 3.84
C ARG A 131 -7.98 2.42 4.19
N LEU A 132 -8.50 1.81 5.26
CA LEU A 132 -9.79 2.20 5.85
C LEU A 132 -9.69 3.53 6.59
N GLN A 133 -8.48 3.97 6.97
CA GLN A 133 -8.27 5.25 7.64
C GLN A 133 -8.67 6.43 6.73
N PRO A 134 -9.27 7.51 7.29
CA PRO A 134 -9.64 8.69 6.50
C PRO A 134 -8.41 9.44 5.97
N GLU A 135 -7.33 9.44 6.76
CA GLU A 135 -6.06 10.09 6.45
C GLU A 135 -4.91 9.07 6.44
N PHE A 136 -3.84 9.44 5.74
CA PHE A 136 -2.63 8.63 5.67
C PHE A 136 -1.70 8.97 6.83
N PHE A 137 -1.36 7.97 7.64
CA PHE A 137 -0.44 8.11 8.76
C PHE A 137 0.80 7.23 8.53
N PRO A 138 2.00 7.79 8.30
CA PRO A 138 3.22 7.00 8.08
C PRO A 138 3.52 6.02 9.23
N GLN A 139 3.25 6.45 10.47
CA GLN A 139 3.50 5.68 11.68
C GLN A 139 2.75 4.35 11.72
N THR A 140 1.51 4.28 11.21
CA THR A 140 0.71 3.04 11.27
C THR A 140 1.26 1.97 10.35
N TYR A 141 1.89 2.36 9.23
CA TYR A 141 2.61 1.46 8.31
C TYR A 141 3.91 0.95 8.94
N GLU A 142 4.66 1.83 9.60
CA GLU A 142 5.92 1.47 10.27
C GLU A 142 5.68 0.52 11.44
N GLN A 143 4.67 0.80 12.27
CA GLN A 143 4.24 -0.07 13.35
C GLN A 143 3.90 -1.48 12.84
N LEU A 144 3.10 -1.58 11.79
CA LEU A 144 2.73 -2.86 11.19
C LEU A 144 3.95 -3.62 10.66
N ALA A 145 4.84 -2.93 9.93
CA ALA A 145 6.05 -3.54 9.40
C ALA A 145 6.98 -4.05 10.51
N GLU A 146 7.12 -3.30 11.60
CA GLU A 146 7.91 -3.73 12.76
C GLU A 146 7.32 -4.98 13.42
N VAL A 147 6.00 -5.03 13.61
CA VAL A 147 5.31 -6.18 14.20
C VAL A 147 5.43 -7.41 13.31
N LEU A 148 5.21 -7.29 11.99
CA LEU A 148 5.36 -8.41 11.04
C LEU A 148 6.79 -8.96 11.04
N LYS A 149 7.79 -8.08 11.10
CA LYS A 149 9.20 -8.49 11.21
C LYS A 149 9.47 -9.25 12.51
N LYS A 150 8.92 -8.80 13.64
CA LYS A 150 9.03 -9.48 14.95
C LYS A 150 8.32 -10.83 14.97
N GLU A 151 7.27 -11.00 14.18
CA GLU A 151 6.55 -12.27 14.02
C GLU A 151 7.20 -13.25 13.02
N GLY A 152 8.31 -12.87 12.38
CA GLY A 152 9.05 -13.74 11.46
C GLY A 152 8.64 -13.63 10.00
N ASP A 153 7.90 -12.57 9.61
CA ASP A 153 7.54 -12.29 8.21
C ASP A 153 8.20 -10.98 7.70
N PRO A 154 9.52 -11.02 7.43
CA PRO A 154 10.25 -9.85 6.95
C PRO A 154 9.88 -9.45 5.50
N ASP A 155 9.38 -10.41 4.70
CA ASP A 155 8.96 -10.16 3.32
C ASP A 155 7.68 -9.32 3.31
N ALA A 156 6.67 -9.68 4.13
CA ALA A 156 5.47 -8.88 4.31
C ALA A 156 5.80 -7.49 4.85
N ALA A 157 6.69 -7.39 5.85
CA ALA A 157 7.15 -6.10 6.38
C ALA A 157 7.76 -5.19 5.29
N THR A 158 8.59 -5.77 4.42
CA THR A 158 9.20 -5.05 3.29
C THR A 158 8.14 -4.56 2.31
N GLU A 159 7.14 -5.39 2.01
CA GLU A 159 6.02 -5.01 1.14
C GLU A 159 5.22 -3.82 1.71
N ILE A 160 4.91 -3.84 3.01
CA ILE A 160 4.23 -2.72 3.68
C ILE A 160 5.03 -1.42 3.53
N LEU A 161 6.34 -1.45 3.74
CA LEU A 161 7.19 -0.26 3.63
C LEU A 161 7.30 0.25 2.19
N ILE A 162 7.36 -0.64 1.19
CA ILE A 162 7.30 -0.23 -0.22
C ILE A 162 5.97 0.47 -0.52
N HIS A 163 4.86 -0.03 0.03
CA HIS A 163 3.55 0.59 -0.13
C HIS A 163 3.43 1.91 0.62
N LYS A 164 4.04 2.05 1.79
CA LYS A 164 4.17 3.32 2.52
C LYS A 164 4.82 4.37 1.62
N GLU A 165 5.96 4.07 1.00
CA GLU A 165 6.65 4.99 0.08
C GLU A 165 5.82 5.35 -1.14
N ARG A 166 5.03 4.40 -1.67
CA ARG A 166 4.11 4.65 -2.80
C ARG A 166 2.96 5.58 -2.42
N ASP A 167 2.43 5.44 -1.20
CA ASP A 167 1.28 6.20 -0.72
C ASP A 167 1.72 7.58 -0.18
N ILE A 168 2.96 7.74 0.31
CA ILE A 168 3.60 9.03 0.65
C ILE A 168 3.84 9.89 -0.59
N ARG A 169 4.27 9.28 -1.69
CA ARG A 169 4.61 10.04 -2.90
C ARG A 169 3.39 10.88 -3.31
N PRO A 170 3.48 12.22 -3.33
CA PRO A 170 2.41 13.05 -3.88
C PRO A 170 2.12 12.49 -5.26
N LYS A 171 0.85 12.37 -5.67
CA LYS A 171 0.47 11.79 -6.97
C LYS A 171 1.24 12.50 -8.09
N LEU A 172 2.43 11.96 -8.39
CA LEU A 172 3.36 12.57 -9.32
C LEU A 172 2.65 12.59 -10.67
N ASN A 173 2.68 13.74 -11.33
CA ASN A 173 2.12 13.93 -12.68
C ASN A 173 2.47 12.70 -13.54
N ARG A 174 1.55 12.24 -14.39
CA ARG A 174 1.68 11.00 -15.18
C ARG A 174 3.06 10.83 -15.84
N LEU A 175 3.69 11.94 -16.23
CA LEU A 175 5.05 12.02 -16.76
C LEU A 175 6.14 11.50 -15.80
N SER A 176 6.06 11.86 -14.52
CA SER A 176 7.01 11.42 -13.50
C SER A 176 6.79 9.95 -13.10
N LYS A 177 5.58 9.40 -13.25
CA LYS A 177 5.38 7.94 -13.17
C LYS A 177 6.06 7.19 -14.33
N PHE A 178 6.00 7.73 -15.54
CA PHE A 178 6.73 7.16 -16.68
C PHE A 178 8.23 7.26 -16.47
N TRP A 179 8.74 8.42 -16.06
CA TRP A 179 10.15 8.61 -15.73
C TRP A 179 10.63 7.73 -14.59
N ASN A 180 9.87 7.59 -13.49
CA ASN A 180 10.22 6.68 -12.40
C ASN A 180 10.16 5.21 -12.83
N ARG A 181 9.22 4.82 -13.69
CA ARG A 181 9.17 3.44 -14.23
C ARG A 181 10.31 3.16 -15.19
N PHE A 182 10.71 4.15 -15.98
CA PHE A 182 11.91 4.07 -16.80
C PHE A 182 13.15 3.94 -15.92
N LEU A 183 13.30 4.80 -14.90
CA LEU A 183 14.40 4.75 -13.94
C LEU A 183 14.42 3.47 -13.10
N ASP A 184 13.27 2.89 -12.71
CA ASP A 184 13.20 1.58 -12.03
C ASP A 184 13.68 0.42 -12.94
N ILE A 185 13.56 0.59 -14.26
CA ILE A 185 14.05 -0.38 -15.25
C ILE A 185 15.56 -0.20 -15.47
N THR A 186 16.06 1.04 -15.50
CA THR A 186 17.48 1.33 -15.81
C THR A 186 18.39 1.36 -14.58
N ILE A 187 17.87 1.80 -13.43
CA ILE A 187 18.61 2.00 -12.18
C ILE A 187 17.98 1.08 -11.14
N ALA A 188 18.40 -0.19 -11.16
CA ALA A 188 17.96 -1.17 -10.19
C ALA A 188 18.28 -0.70 -8.76
N TYR A 189 17.26 -0.23 -8.02
CA TYR A 189 17.37 -0.06 -6.58
C TYR A 189 17.73 -1.41 -5.96
N GLY A 190 18.79 -1.41 -5.13
CA GLY A 190 19.58 -2.55 -4.69
C GLY A 190 18.89 -3.59 -3.80
N TYR A 191 17.67 -4.01 -4.13
CA TYR A 191 16.92 -5.02 -3.38
C TYR A 191 16.72 -6.36 -4.10
N LYS A 192 17.06 -6.49 -5.39
CA LYS A 192 16.99 -7.78 -6.12
C LYS A 192 18.12 -7.93 -7.16
N PRO A 193 19.29 -8.49 -6.79
CA PRO A 193 20.46 -8.60 -7.68
C PRO A 193 20.21 -9.46 -8.94
N THR A 194 19.20 -10.33 -8.92
CA THR A 194 18.87 -11.22 -10.05
C THR A 194 18.37 -10.48 -11.30
N LYS A 195 17.73 -9.32 -11.15
CA LYS A 195 17.22 -8.56 -12.30
C LYS A 195 18.30 -7.75 -13.02
N ALA A 196 19.33 -7.31 -12.29
CA ALA A 196 20.48 -6.62 -12.88
C ALA A 196 21.25 -7.54 -13.83
N LEU A 197 21.43 -8.82 -13.44
CA LEU A 197 22.07 -9.83 -14.27
C LEU A 197 21.35 -10.06 -15.61
N VAL A 198 20.02 -10.03 -15.63
CA VAL A 198 19.24 -10.18 -16.87
C VAL A 198 19.48 -9.01 -17.82
N TRP A 199 19.44 -7.77 -17.32
CA TRP A 199 19.70 -6.59 -18.15
C TRP A 199 21.14 -6.51 -18.64
N SER A 200 22.12 -6.85 -17.80
CA SER A 200 23.52 -6.97 -18.23
C SER A 200 23.68 -8.02 -19.33
N SER A 201 23.03 -9.18 -19.19
CA SER A 201 23.06 -10.22 -20.23
C SER A 201 22.46 -9.74 -21.55
N ILE A 202 21.33 -9.00 -21.51
CA ILE A 202 20.71 -8.45 -22.72
C ILE A 202 21.64 -7.47 -23.43
N PHE A 203 22.26 -6.53 -22.70
CA PHE A 203 23.21 -5.58 -23.28
C PHE A 203 24.42 -6.27 -23.90
N ILE A 204 24.97 -7.28 -23.23
CA ILE A 204 26.09 -8.08 -23.75
C ILE A 204 25.66 -8.81 -25.03
N SER A 205 24.48 -9.44 -25.05
CA SER A 205 23.97 -10.12 -26.24
C SER A 205 23.75 -9.17 -27.41
N ILE A 206 23.23 -7.96 -27.18
CA ILE A 206 23.05 -6.95 -28.23
C ILE A 206 24.40 -6.51 -28.79
N GLY A 207 25.36 -6.20 -27.91
CA GLY A 207 26.72 -5.84 -28.31
C GLY A 207 27.39 -6.95 -29.12
N TRP A 208 27.26 -8.20 -28.67
CA TRP A 208 27.77 -9.38 -29.38
C TRP A 208 27.16 -9.51 -30.78
N ASN A 209 25.83 -9.39 -30.91
CA ASN A 209 25.16 -9.49 -32.21
C ASN A 209 25.57 -8.36 -33.16
N LEU A 210 25.68 -7.12 -32.68
CA LEU A 210 26.15 -6.00 -33.51
C LEU A 210 27.59 -6.21 -33.98
N PHE A 211 28.46 -6.70 -33.09
CA PHE A 211 29.85 -6.95 -33.42
C PHE A 211 30.00 -8.14 -34.39
N ALA A 212 29.23 -9.20 -34.19
CA ALA A 212 29.17 -10.35 -35.09
C ALA A 212 28.65 -9.95 -36.47
N LEU A 213 27.54 -9.21 -36.56
CA LEU A 213 27.00 -8.71 -37.83
C LEU A 213 27.97 -7.74 -38.53
N GLY A 214 28.72 -6.94 -37.77
CA GLY A 214 29.77 -6.07 -38.31
C GLY A 214 30.97 -6.86 -38.84
N TYR A 215 31.40 -7.90 -38.14
CA TYR A 215 32.48 -8.79 -38.54
C TYR A 215 32.12 -9.59 -39.80
N ASP A 216 30.93 -10.20 -39.83
CA ASP A 216 30.46 -11.00 -40.96
C ASP A 216 30.27 -10.14 -42.22
N ASN A 217 29.74 -8.92 -42.06
CA ASN A 217 29.61 -7.98 -43.18
C ASN A 217 30.97 -7.46 -43.68
N CYS A 218 31.98 -7.31 -42.81
CA CYS A 218 33.33 -6.92 -43.24
C CYS A 218 34.08 -8.09 -43.90
N SER A 219 33.92 -9.32 -43.40
CA SER A 219 34.42 -10.56 -44.02
C SER A 219 33.87 -10.75 -45.45
N ASN A 220 32.57 -10.51 -45.65
CA ASN A 220 31.94 -10.65 -46.96
C ASN A 220 32.20 -9.45 -47.91
N SER A 221 32.77 -8.34 -47.42
CA SER A 221 33.01 -7.09 -48.15
C SER A 221 34.47 -6.90 -48.60
N ILE A 222 35.33 -7.92 -48.42
CA ILE A 222 36.74 -7.91 -48.85
C ILE A 222 36.90 -7.60 -50.36
N SER A 223 35.85 -7.69 -51.18
CA SER A 223 35.91 -7.32 -52.60
C SER A 223 35.73 -5.81 -52.91
N ASN A 224 35.31 -4.95 -51.96
CA ASN A 224 34.86 -3.58 -52.29
C ASN A 224 35.36 -2.45 -51.37
N ASN A 225 36.41 -2.65 -50.55
CA ASN A 225 37.09 -1.60 -49.77
C ASN A 225 36.16 -0.66 -48.97
N LYS A 226 35.06 -1.17 -48.40
CA LYS A 226 34.12 -0.40 -47.57
C LYS A 226 34.01 -0.96 -46.15
N CYS A 227 35.13 -1.27 -45.51
CA CYS A 227 35.15 -1.40 -44.05
C CYS A 227 35.55 -0.05 -43.45
N LEU A 228 34.62 0.56 -42.71
CA LEU A 228 34.81 1.82 -41.99
C LEU A 228 35.84 1.72 -40.84
N PHE A 229 36.30 0.50 -40.53
CA PHE A 229 37.38 0.21 -39.59
C PHE A 229 38.53 -0.50 -40.31
N SER A 230 39.06 0.08 -41.39
CA SER A 230 40.38 -0.32 -41.87
C SER A 230 41.42 0.27 -40.93
N PRO A 231 42.31 -0.51 -40.28
CA PRO A 231 43.42 0.06 -39.54
C PRO A 231 44.27 0.84 -40.55
N ALA A 232 44.33 2.16 -40.37
CA ALA A 232 45.18 3.04 -41.15
C ALA A 232 46.64 2.80 -40.74
N SER A 233 47.25 1.73 -41.24
CA SER A 233 48.68 1.50 -41.10
C SER A 233 49.17 0.60 -42.23
N GLU A 234 49.62 1.23 -43.31
CA GLU A 234 50.90 0.90 -43.97
C GLU A 234 51.08 1.85 -45.17
N ILE A 235 51.58 3.05 -44.89
CA ILE A 235 52.32 3.82 -45.90
C ILE A 235 53.77 3.38 -45.72
N SER A 236 54.22 2.39 -46.50
CA SER A 236 55.64 2.07 -46.65
C SER A 236 56.24 2.94 -47.76
N PRO A 237 57.29 3.74 -47.51
CA PRO A 237 57.89 4.59 -48.53
C PRO A 237 59.19 3.98 -49.07
N TYR A 238 59.18 2.78 -49.65
CA TYR A 238 60.29 2.21 -50.43
C TYR A 238 59.64 1.13 -51.34
N THR A 239 59.70 1.14 -52.67
CA THR A 239 60.73 1.47 -53.68
C THR A 239 60.05 1.81 -55.00
#